data_AF-A0A7X9B2L0-F1
#
_entry.id   AF-A0A7X9B2L0-F1
#
_cell.length_a   1.000
_cell.length_b   1.000
_cell.length_c   1.000
_cell.angle_alpha   90.00
_cell.angle_beta   90.00
_cell.angle_gamma   90.00
#
_symmetry.space_group_name_H-M   'P 1'
#
loop_
_entity.id
_entity.type
_entity.pdbx_description
1 polymer ?
#
loop_
_entity_poly.entity_id
_entity_poly.type
_entity_poly.pdbx_seq_one_letter_code
_entity_poly.pdbx_strand_id
1 'polypeptide(L)'
;MKVQEEIITLVALAAKTTGVDVMLVGAYARDYWREHCQVPGRLRATCDVDFACQVMSWGDFFALLECLKSKYGLLADRGSKHRLWLRDEISLDLLPYGGIADQNGEVAWPPDFETTLCVLGYAAAKKDAAIAHVGGCPIKVIRPHWLALLKLLAYTENTTRTKDLIDVYYLVDNYFDFIDEDLRLYAVAPEMLTCWKRIITIPELQAPE
;
A
#
# COMPACT_ATOMS: atom_id res chain seq x y z
N MET A 1 -22.28 7.41 4.17
CA MET A 1 -20.98 6.90 3.67
C MET A 1 -20.09 6.67 4.87
N LYS A 2 -19.37 5.55 4.95
CA LYS A 2 -18.40 5.32 6.04
C LYS A 2 -17.23 6.32 5.88
N VAL A 3 -16.59 6.74 6.97
CA VAL A 3 -15.49 7.72 6.90
C VAL A 3 -14.31 7.23 6.04
N GLN A 4 -14.07 5.91 6.00
CA GLN A 4 -13.11 5.26 5.11
C GLN A 4 -13.44 5.46 3.63
N GLU A 5 -14.71 5.25 3.26
CA GLU A 5 -15.18 5.42 1.88
C GLU A 5 -15.11 6.88 1.43
N GLU A 6 -15.36 7.80 2.37
CA GLU A 6 -15.22 9.23 2.14
C GLU A 6 -13.77 9.61 1.83
N ILE A 7 -12.82 9.27 2.70
CA ILE A 7 -11.42 9.64 2.48
C ILE A 7 -10.85 8.98 1.21
N ILE A 8 -11.26 7.75 0.90
CA ILE A 8 -10.92 7.07 -0.37
C ILE A 8 -11.46 7.83 -1.58
N THR A 9 -12.70 8.32 -1.50
CA THR A 9 -13.32 9.14 -2.54
C THR A 9 -12.54 10.45 -2.76
N LEU A 10 -12.14 11.13 -1.68
CA LEU A 10 -11.33 12.34 -1.75
C LEU A 10 -9.97 12.09 -2.41
N VAL A 11 -9.31 10.98 -2.09
CA VAL A 11 -8.06 10.55 -2.73
C VAL A 11 -8.27 10.30 -4.23
N ALA A 12 -9.32 9.58 -4.63
CA ALA A 12 -9.61 9.31 -6.03
C ALA A 12 -9.85 10.62 -6.83
N LEU A 13 -10.57 11.58 -6.25
CA LEU A 13 -10.80 12.89 -6.86
C LEU A 13 -9.54 13.75 -6.95
N ALA A 14 -8.69 13.71 -5.91
CA ALA A 14 -7.40 14.41 -5.91
C ALA A 14 -6.44 13.81 -6.97
N ALA A 15 -6.31 12.49 -6.99
CA ALA A 15 -5.54 11.73 -7.98
C ALA A 15 -5.96 12.08 -9.42
N LYS A 16 -7.27 12.11 -9.70
CA LYS A 16 -7.80 12.54 -11.00
C LYS A 16 -7.45 13.99 -11.33
N THR A 17 -7.45 14.88 -10.32
CA THR A 17 -7.14 16.31 -10.50
C THR A 17 -5.66 16.53 -10.81
N THR A 18 -4.77 15.78 -10.16
CA THR A 18 -3.31 15.95 -10.31
C THR A 18 -2.69 15.05 -11.37
N GLY A 19 -3.42 14.06 -11.87
CA GLY A 19 -2.91 13.04 -12.80
C GLY A 19 -2.02 11.99 -12.13
N VAL A 20 -1.95 11.96 -10.79
CA VAL A 20 -1.19 10.96 -10.05
C VAL A 20 -2.00 9.67 -9.95
N ASP A 21 -1.41 8.57 -10.38
CA ASP A 21 -2.05 7.27 -10.24
C ASP A 21 -1.90 6.72 -8.82
N VAL A 22 -3.01 6.26 -8.24
CA VAL A 22 -3.08 5.75 -6.87
C VAL A 22 -3.57 4.30 -6.83
N MET A 23 -3.06 3.54 -5.87
CA MET A 23 -3.50 2.18 -5.55
C MET A 23 -3.72 2.07 -4.05
N LEU A 24 -4.91 1.64 -3.66
CA LEU A 24 -5.27 1.32 -2.28
C LEU A 24 -4.45 0.11 -1.83
N VAL A 25 -3.72 0.27 -0.72
CA VAL A 25 -2.85 -0.76 -0.12
C VAL A 25 -3.18 -0.91 1.37
N GLY A 26 -2.28 -1.60 2.10
CA GLY A 26 -2.37 -1.67 3.54
C GLY A 26 -3.55 -2.48 4.05
N ALA A 27 -3.94 -2.20 5.29
CA ALA A 27 -4.87 -3.06 6.01
C ALA A 27 -6.32 -2.91 5.53
N TYR A 28 -6.70 -1.72 5.03
CA TYR A 28 -8.02 -1.52 4.43
C TYR A 28 -8.17 -2.29 3.10
N ALA A 29 -7.10 -2.43 2.30
CA ALA A 29 -7.13 -3.30 1.11
C ALA A 29 -7.38 -4.77 1.47
N ARG A 30 -6.76 -5.28 2.54
CA ARG A 30 -7.03 -6.62 3.09
C ARG A 30 -8.50 -6.76 3.50
N ASP A 31 -9.05 -5.75 4.20
CA ASP A 31 -10.45 -5.75 4.64
C ASP A 31 -11.42 -5.74 3.44
N TYR A 32 -11.11 -4.99 2.39
CA TYR A 32 -11.85 -5.01 1.14
C TYR A 32 -11.92 -6.42 0.55
N TRP A 33 -10.78 -7.11 0.40
CA TRP A 33 -10.76 -8.46 -0.16
C TRP A 33 -11.47 -9.49 0.71
N ARG A 34 -11.34 -9.38 2.04
CA ARG A 34 -12.12 -10.24 2.95
C ARG A 34 -13.61 -10.10 2.66
N GLU A 35 -14.12 -8.88 2.61
CA GLU A 35 -15.54 -8.63 2.39
C GLU A 35 -15.98 -9.06 0.99
N HIS A 36 -15.16 -8.77 -0.03
CA HIS A 36 -15.43 -9.11 -1.42
C HIS A 36 -15.47 -10.62 -1.66
N CYS A 37 -14.51 -11.36 -1.10
CA CYS A 37 -14.38 -12.82 -1.23
C CYS A 37 -15.14 -13.59 -0.13
N GLN A 38 -15.83 -12.90 0.78
CA GLN A 38 -16.59 -13.49 1.90
C GLN A 38 -15.75 -14.38 2.83
N VAL A 39 -14.47 -14.04 3.01
CA VAL A 39 -13.54 -14.80 3.83
C VAL A 39 -13.85 -14.60 5.32
N PRO A 40 -13.90 -15.67 6.15
CA PRO A 40 -14.16 -15.54 7.58
C PRO A 40 -13.00 -14.89 8.33
N GLY A 41 -13.24 -14.55 9.59
CA GLY A 41 -12.23 -14.02 10.51
C GLY A 41 -12.44 -12.57 10.91
N ARG A 42 -12.20 -12.27 12.19
CA ARG A 42 -12.26 -10.91 12.71
C ARG A 42 -10.89 -10.25 12.58
N LEU A 43 -10.82 -9.23 11.74
CA LEU A 43 -9.60 -8.44 11.59
C LEU A 43 -9.61 -7.25 12.55
N ARG A 44 -8.41 -6.77 12.88
CA ARG A 44 -8.24 -5.56 13.67
C ARG A 44 -8.94 -4.39 12.97
N ALA A 45 -9.57 -3.51 13.75
CA ALA A 45 -10.05 -2.26 13.21
C ALA A 45 -8.89 -1.44 12.62
N THR A 46 -9.09 -0.92 11.41
CA THR A 46 -8.17 -0.04 10.71
C THR A 46 -8.63 1.39 10.92
N CYS A 47 -7.75 2.20 11.52
CA CYS A 47 -8.00 3.63 11.78
C CYS A 47 -7.31 4.53 10.74
N ASP A 48 -6.77 3.89 9.71
CA ASP A 48 -5.91 4.42 8.68
C ASP A 48 -6.24 3.81 7.33
N VAL A 49 -6.05 4.59 6.27
CA VAL A 49 -6.12 4.14 4.87
C VAL A 49 -4.78 4.44 4.21
N ASP A 50 -4.18 3.44 3.57
CA ASP A 50 -2.88 3.56 2.91
C ASP A 50 -3.04 3.61 1.37
N PHE A 51 -2.34 4.53 0.72
CA PHE A 51 -2.28 4.60 -0.75
C PHE A 51 -0.85 4.63 -1.27
N ALA A 52 -0.56 3.71 -2.17
CA ALA A 52 0.61 3.78 -3.04
C ALA A 52 0.37 4.81 -4.16
N CYS A 53 1.25 5.81 -4.29
CA CYS A 53 1.12 6.92 -5.25
C CYS A 53 2.26 6.87 -6.27
N GLN A 54 1.96 6.60 -7.55
CA GLN A 54 2.99 6.60 -8.59
C GLN A 54 3.29 8.03 -9.03
N VAL A 55 4.51 8.47 -8.81
CA VAL A 55 4.99 9.82 -9.11
C VAL A 55 6.29 9.77 -9.90
N MET A 56 6.53 10.79 -10.74
CA MET A 56 7.78 10.95 -11.48
C MET A 56 8.75 11.87 -10.73
N SER A 57 8.23 12.77 -9.89
CA SER A 57 9.00 13.69 -9.08
C SER A 57 8.36 13.93 -7.71
N TRP A 58 9.14 14.48 -6.77
CA TRP A 58 8.60 14.99 -5.50
C TRP A 58 7.57 16.10 -5.70
N GLY A 59 7.68 16.88 -6.79
CA GLY A 59 6.70 17.90 -7.16
C GLY A 59 5.31 17.31 -7.39
N ASP A 60 5.23 16.16 -8.07
CA ASP A 60 3.95 15.47 -8.32
C ASP A 60 3.31 15.00 -7.01
N PHE A 61 4.14 14.48 -6.10
CA PHE A 61 3.69 14.04 -4.78
C PHE A 61 3.18 15.21 -3.92
N PHE A 62 3.92 16.31 -3.88
CA PHE A 62 3.49 17.50 -3.15
C PHE A 62 2.24 18.13 -3.76
N ALA A 63 2.08 18.10 -5.09
CA ALA A 63 0.85 18.55 -5.74
C ALA A 63 -0.38 17.72 -5.29
N LEU A 64 -0.23 16.40 -5.13
CA LEU A 64 -1.29 15.55 -4.58
C LEU A 64 -1.63 15.92 -3.13
N LEU A 65 -0.61 16.06 -2.27
CA LEU A 65 -0.78 16.49 -0.88
C LEU A 65 -1.47 17.87 -0.78
N GLU A 66 -1.00 18.86 -1.54
CA GLU A 66 -1.60 20.19 -1.55
C GLU A 66 -3.04 20.19 -2.07
N CYS A 67 -3.35 19.36 -3.09
CA CYS A 67 -4.72 19.20 -3.56
C CYS A 67 -5.63 18.67 -2.45
N LEU A 68 -5.19 17.63 -1.72
CA LEU A 68 -5.93 17.05 -0.60
C LEU A 68 -6.19 18.06 0.53
N LYS A 69 -5.18 18.86 0.87
CA LYS A 69 -5.28 19.88 1.92
C LYS A 69 -6.15 21.06 1.51
N SER A 70 -5.83 21.69 0.38
CA SER A 70 -6.45 22.96 -0.02
C SER A 70 -7.88 22.80 -0.56
N LYS A 71 -8.15 21.74 -1.33
CA LYS A 71 -9.46 21.53 -1.98
C LYS A 71 -10.42 20.74 -1.13
N TYR A 72 -9.93 19.78 -0.34
CA TYR A 72 -10.76 18.86 0.42
C TYR A 72 -10.59 18.99 1.95
N GLY A 73 -9.74 19.91 2.41
CA GLY A 73 -9.64 20.28 3.82
C GLY A 73 -8.96 19.24 4.72
N LEU A 74 -8.19 18.30 4.15
CA LEU A 74 -7.42 17.35 4.95
C LEU A 74 -6.31 18.09 5.72
N LEU A 75 -6.06 17.65 6.95
CA LEU A 75 -5.07 18.29 7.83
C LEU A 75 -3.77 17.48 7.83
N ALA A 76 -2.62 18.16 7.78
CA ALA A 76 -1.33 17.49 7.86
C ALA A 76 -1.07 16.95 9.27
N ASP A 77 -0.50 15.74 9.35
CA ASP A 77 0.02 15.21 10.59
C ASP A 77 1.28 15.97 11.05
N ARG A 78 1.44 16.19 12.36
CA ARG A 78 2.58 16.95 12.89
C ARG A 78 3.89 16.15 12.91
N GLY A 79 3.81 14.81 12.92
CA GLY A 79 4.94 13.90 13.02
C GLY A 79 5.23 13.10 11.76
N SER A 80 4.41 13.20 10.72
CA SER A 80 4.59 12.47 9.46
C SER A 80 4.49 13.38 8.24
N LYS A 81 5.50 13.29 7.36
CA LYS A 81 5.59 14.03 6.08
C LYS A 81 4.57 13.52 5.05
N HIS A 82 3.93 12.38 5.29
CA HIS A 82 3.10 11.67 4.32
C HIS A 82 1.69 11.32 4.82
N ARG A 83 1.38 11.69 6.07
CA ARG A 83 0.09 11.42 6.69
C ARG A 83 -0.79 12.65 6.69
N LEU A 84 -2.04 12.47 6.31
CA LEU A 84 -3.10 13.46 6.43
C LEU A 84 -4.24 12.93 7.31
N TRP A 85 -5.08 13.82 7.81
CA TRP A 85 -6.24 13.51 8.65
C TRP A 85 -7.52 14.07 8.04
N LEU A 86 -8.58 13.28 8.09
CA LEU A 86 -9.94 13.75 7.87
C LEU A 86 -10.65 13.85 9.21
N ARG A 87 -10.91 15.10 9.65
CA ARG A 87 -11.66 15.44 10.87
C ARG A 87 -11.14 14.79 12.17
N ASP A 88 -9.84 14.49 12.26
CA ASP A 88 -9.23 13.73 13.37
C ASP A 88 -9.87 12.34 13.61
N GLU A 89 -10.71 11.85 12.69
CA GLU A 89 -11.43 10.58 12.78
C GLU A 89 -10.64 9.44 12.12
N ILE A 90 -10.01 9.73 10.98
CA ILE A 90 -9.26 8.75 10.19
C ILE A 90 -8.01 9.39 9.59
N SER A 91 -6.91 8.65 9.58
CA SER A 91 -5.68 9.05 8.90
C SER A 91 -5.56 8.44 7.51
N LEU A 92 -4.85 9.14 6.63
CA LEU A 92 -4.49 8.74 5.27
C LEU A 92 -2.98 8.75 5.16
N ASP A 93 -2.38 7.60 4.87
CA ASP A 93 -0.95 7.48 4.58
C ASP A 93 -0.72 7.40 3.07
N LEU A 94 0.08 8.32 2.52
CA LEU A 94 0.42 8.35 1.11
C LEU A 94 1.87 7.91 0.89
N LEU A 95 2.07 6.78 0.24
CA LEU A 95 3.37 6.16 0.00
C LEU A 95 3.80 6.40 -1.46
N PRO A 96 4.71 7.36 -1.73
CA PRO A 96 5.14 7.66 -3.08
C PRO A 96 6.14 6.62 -3.58
N TYR A 97 6.03 6.27 -4.86
CA TYR A 97 6.97 5.41 -5.58
C TYR A 97 7.04 5.81 -7.05
N GLY A 98 8.03 5.31 -7.80
CA GLY A 98 8.18 5.59 -9.22
C GLY A 98 9.49 6.29 -9.53
N GLY A 99 9.45 7.40 -10.27
CA GLY A 99 10.63 8.12 -10.75
C GLY A 99 11.51 8.75 -9.66
N ILE A 100 11.04 8.73 -8.41
CA ILE A 100 11.79 9.19 -7.23
C ILE A 100 12.57 8.07 -6.52
N ALA A 101 12.36 6.81 -6.90
CA ALA A 101 13.06 5.67 -6.31
C ALA A 101 14.44 5.49 -6.95
N ASP A 102 15.42 5.08 -6.16
CA ASP A 102 16.74 4.74 -6.65
C ASP A 102 16.78 3.36 -7.34
N GLN A 103 17.97 2.96 -7.80
CA GLN A 103 18.20 1.67 -8.47
C GLN A 103 17.96 0.44 -7.58
N ASN A 104 17.95 0.61 -6.26
CA ASN A 104 17.66 -0.44 -5.29
C ASN A 104 16.16 -0.50 -4.94
N GLY A 105 15.37 0.44 -5.47
CA GLY A 105 13.95 0.57 -5.15
C GLY A 105 13.72 1.26 -3.81
N GLU A 106 14.62 2.13 -3.38
CA GLU A 106 14.48 2.93 -2.16
C GLU A 106 14.04 4.36 -2.48
N VAL A 107 13.12 4.89 -1.68
CA VAL A 107 12.71 6.30 -1.71
C VAL A 107 13.16 6.97 -0.42
N ALA A 108 14.05 7.96 -0.52
CA ALA A 108 14.50 8.76 0.61
C ALA A 108 13.68 10.05 0.74
N TRP A 109 13.09 10.29 1.90
CA TRP A 109 12.19 11.43 2.14
C TRP A 109 12.95 12.76 2.25
N PRO A 110 12.62 13.82 1.49
CA PRO A 110 13.24 15.13 1.63
C PRO A 110 12.83 15.80 2.97
N PRO A 111 13.54 16.86 3.42
CA PRO A 111 14.77 17.41 2.84
C PRO A 111 16.05 16.77 3.36
N ASP A 112 15.96 15.95 4.41
CA ASP A 112 17.09 15.32 5.10
C ASP A 112 17.53 14.02 4.40
N PHE A 113 16.61 13.31 3.74
CA PHE A 113 16.84 12.05 3.04
C PHE A 113 17.36 10.92 3.97
N GLU A 114 17.14 11.05 5.28
CA GLU A 114 17.57 10.08 6.29
C GLU A 114 16.57 8.92 6.44
N THR A 115 15.29 9.19 6.23
CA THR A 115 14.24 8.15 6.27
C THR A 115 14.03 7.60 4.88
N THR A 116 14.20 6.28 4.72
CA THR A 116 13.94 5.58 3.45
C THR A 116 12.69 4.71 3.52
N LEU A 117 12.13 4.42 2.35
CA LEU A 117 11.04 3.49 2.14
C LEU A 117 11.38 2.58 0.95
N CYS A 118 11.43 1.28 1.20
CA CYS A 118 11.52 0.29 0.15
C CYS A 118 10.19 0.24 -0.63
N VAL A 119 10.25 0.51 -1.93
CA VAL A 119 9.11 0.50 -2.85
C VAL A 119 9.23 -0.58 -3.93
N LEU A 120 10.09 -1.58 -3.71
CA LEU A 120 10.18 -2.75 -4.56
C LEU A 120 8.83 -3.45 -4.67
N GLY A 121 8.44 -3.83 -5.89
CA GLY A 121 7.19 -4.52 -6.17
C GLY A 121 5.97 -3.62 -6.35
N TYR A 122 6.00 -2.33 -5.96
CA TYR A 122 4.84 -1.44 -6.06
C TYR A 122 4.35 -1.24 -7.50
N ALA A 123 5.26 -1.07 -8.46
CA ALA A 123 4.91 -0.91 -9.87
C ALA A 123 4.26 -2.17 -10.47
N ALA A 124 4.79 -3.36 -10.13
CA ALA A 124 4.24 -4.64 -10.55
C ALA A 124 2.87 -4.90 -9.90
N ALA A 125 2.74 -4.60 -8.60
CA ALA A 125 1.48 -4.67 -7.88
C ALA A 125 0.41 -3.75 -8.49
N LYS A 126 0.74 -2.51 -8.87
CA LYS A 126 -0.21 -1.59 -9.55
C LYS A 126 -0.65 -2.12 -10.93
N LYS A 127 0.25 -2.77 -11.67
CA LYS A 127 -0.07 -3.34 -12.98
C LYS A 127 -1.09 -4.47 -12.86
N ASP A 128 -0.98 -5.28 -11.81
CA ASP A 128 -1.84 -6.44 -11.52
C ASP A 128 -3.07 -6.11 -10.65
N ALA A 129 -3.12 -4.90 -10.08
CA ALA A 129 -4.20 -4.45 -9.19
C ALA A 129 -5.59 -4.56 -9.84
N ALA A 130 -6.58 -4.94 -9.03
CA ALA A 130 -7.97 -4.98 -9.45
C ALA A 130 -8.60 -3.59 -9.38
N ILE A 131 -9.61 -3.32 -10.22
CA ILE A 131 -10.42 -2.11 -10.13
C ILE A 131 -11.65 -2.42 -9.28
N ALA A 132 -11.78 -1.72 -8.16
CA ALA A 132 -12.93 -1.80 -7.25
C ALA A 132 -13.71 -0.48 -7.25
N HIS A 133 -14.98 -0.52 -6.88
CA HIS A 133 -15.78 0.67 -6.63
C HIS A 133 -15.96 0.87 -5.12
N VAL A 134 -15.21 1.79 -4.54
CA VAL A 134 -15.27 2.13 -3.11
C VAL A 134 -15.84 3.55 -2.97
N GLY A 135 -16.89 3.72 -2.16
CA GLY A 135 -17.60 5.00 -2.08
C GLY A 135 -18.21 5.47 -3.42
N GLY A 136 -18.44 4.55 -4.36
CA GLY A 136 -18.91 4.86 -5.72
C GLY A 136 -17.81 5.34 -6.68
N CYS A 137 -16.54 5.42 -6.26
CA CYS A 137 -15.42 5.79 -7.11
C CYS A 137 -14.62 4.56 -7.54
N PRO A 138 -14.25 4.44 -8.84
CA PRO A 138 -13.35 3.39 -9.29
C PRO A 138 -11.94 3.65 -8.76
N ILE A 139 -11.34 2.65 -8.12
CA ILE A 139 -10.00 2.74 -7.58
C ILE A 139 -9.25 1.43 -7.75
N LYS A 140 -7.93 1.51 -7.94
CA LYS A 140 -7.08 0.32 -7.94
C LYS A 140 -6.91 -0.19 -6.52
N VAL A 141 -7.10 -1.48 -6.32
CA VAL A 141 -6.86 -2.17 -5.04
C VAL A 141 -5.82 -3.25 -5.25
N ILE A 142 -4.76 -3.21 -4.45
CA ILE A 142 -3.69 -4.22 -4.49
C ILE A 142 -4.28 -5.61 -4.27
N ARG A 143 -3.86 -6.61 -5.07
CA ARG A 143 -4.31 -7.99 -4.87
C ARG A 143 -3.68 -8.62 -3.61
N PRO A 144 -4.35 -9.60 -2.97
CA PRO A 144 -3.90 -10.24 -1.72
C PRO A 144 -2.45 -10.73 -1.75
N HIS A 145 -2.00 -11.38 -2.84
CA HIS A 145 -0.62 -11.89 -2.95
C HIS A 145 0.44 -10.78 -2.99
N TRP A 146 0.18 -9.69 -3.71
CA TRP A 146 1.07 -8.53 -3.71
C TRP A 146 1.08 -7.84 -2.34
N LEU A 147 -0.07 -7.75 -1.68
CA LEU A 147 -0.15 -7.18 -0.34
C LEU A 147 0.68 -7.98 0.68
N ALA A 148 0.60 -9.32 0.62
CA ALA A 148 1.41 -10.19 1.47
C ALA A 148 2.92 -9.99 1.21
N LEU A 149 3.32 -9.92 -0.06
CA LEU A 149 4.72 -9.69 -0.44
C LEU A 149 5.25 -8.33 0.05
N LEU A 150 4.49 -7.25 -0.14
CA LEU A 150 4.89 -5.92 0.32
C LEU A 150 4.97 -5.83 1.85
N LYS A 151 4.08 -6.53 2.56
CA LYS A 151 4.11 -6.60 4.03
C LYS A 151 5.29 -7.41 4.55
N LEU A 152 5.64 -8.51 3.89
CA LEU A 152 6.86 -9.26 4.19
C LEU A 152 8.11 -8.39 3.99
N LEU A 153 8.19 -7.66 2.87
CA LEU A 153 9.28 -6.71 2.62
C LEU A 153 9.35 -5.62 3.70
N ALA A 154 8.22 -5.03 4.08
CA ALA A 154 8.19 -4.01 5.13
C ALA A 154 8.63 -4.58 6.50
N TYR A 155 8.22 -5.81 6.83
CA TYR A 155 8.67 -6.49 8.05
C TYR A 155 10.17 -6.77 8.03
N THR A 156 10.72 -7.16 6.88
CA THR A 156 12.14 -7.45 6.77
C THR A 156 13.05 -6.24 6.96
N GLU A 157 12.58 -5.06 6.54
CA GLU A 157 13.31 -3.80 6.75
C GLU A 157 13.14 -3.29 8.21
N ASN A 158 12.08 -3.71 8.90
CA ASN A 158 11.86 -3.40 10.32
C ASN A 158 11.05 -4.50 11.03
N THR A 159 11.76 -5.38 11.72
CA THR A 159 11.19 -6.56 12.40
C THR A 159 10.28 -6.22 13.58
N THR A 160 10.21 -4.95 14.00
CA THR A 160 9.24 -4.50 15.01
C THR A 160 7.81 -4.42 14.45
N ARG A 161 7.64 -4.48 13.12
CA ARG A 161 6.35 -4.44 12.43
C ARG A 161 5.59 -5.76 12.49
N THR A 162 5.47 -6.35 13.68
CA THR A 162 4.81 -7.65 13.91
C THR A 162 3.35 -7.68 13.45
N LYS A 163 2.66 -6.54 13.42
CA LYS A 163 1.30 -6.41 12.87
C LYS A 163 1.24 -6.76 11.37
N ASP A 164 2.31 -6.50 10.62
CA ASP A 164 2.38 -6.90 9.21
C ASP A 164 2.49 -8.42 9.07
N LEU A 165 3.16 -9.12 9.98
CA LEU A 165 3.17 -10.59 9.99
C LEU A 165 1.80 -11.20 10.28
N ILE A 166 1.00 -10.60 11.15
CA ILE A 166 -0.38 -11.04 11.40
C ILE A 166 -1.21 -10.94 10.11
N ASP A 167 -1.04 -9.83 9.38
CA ASP A 167 -1.72 -9.62 8.11
C ASP A 167 -1.23 -10.61 7.04
N VAL A 168 0.07 -10.88 6.98
CA VAL A 168 0.65 -11.91 6.09
C VAL A 168 0.10 -13.30 6.43
N TYR A 169 0.11 -13.68 7.70
CA TYR A 169 -0.44 -14.95 8.16
C TYR A 169 -1.89 -15.10 7.70
N TYR A 170 -2.72 -14.08 7.93
CA TYR A 170 -4.13 -14.11 7.51
C TYR A 170 -4.30 -14.30 5.99
N LEU A 171 -3.52 -13.56 5.20
CA LEU A 171 -3.57 -13.65 3.73
C LEU A 171 -3.12 -15.02 3.23
N VAL A 172 -2.13 -15.64 3.87
CA VAL A 172 -1.60 -16.96 3.51
C VAL A 172 -2.56 -18.09 3.96
N ASP A 173 -3.08 -18.01 5.19
CA ASP A 173 -3.99 -19.01 5.77
C ASP A 173 -5.30 -19.12 4.97
N ASN A 174 -5.70 -18.04 4.29
CA ASN A 174 -6.90 -17.98 3.46
C ASN A 174 -6.56 -17.78 1.97
N TYR A 175 -5.36 -18.20 1.54
CA TYR A 175 -4.87 -17.95 0.17
C TYR A 175 -5.85 -18.45 -0.91
N PHE A 176 -6.41 -19.65 -0.71
CA PHE A 176 -7.35 -20.24 -1.67
C PHE A 176 -8.68 -19.52 -1.75
N ASP A 177 -9.09 -18.84 -0.68
CA ASP A 177 -10.33 -18.06 -0.66
C ASP A 177 -10.15 -16.69 -1.32
N PHE A 178 -8.91 -16.21 -1.43
CA PHE A 178 -8.55 -14.91 -1.99
C PHE A 178 -8.21 -14.91 -3.48
N ILE A 179 -8.06 -16.10 -4.09
CA ILE A 179 -7.60 -16.23 -5.45
C ILE A 179 -8.67 -16.84 -6.34
N ASP A 180 -8.90 -16.21 -7.50
CA ASP A 180 -9.70 -16.84 -8.55
C ASP A 180 -9.04 -18.17 -8.93
N GLU A 181 -9.83 -19.25 -9.10
CA GLU A 181 -9.27 -20.58 -9.37
C GLU A 181 -8.36 -20.61 -10.61
N ASP A 182 -8.71 -19.81 -11.62
CA ASP A 182 -7.95 -19.66 -12.88
C ASP A 182 -6.66 -18.83 -12.73
N LEU A 183 -6.52 -18.10 -11.62
CA LEU A 183 -5.35 -17.27 -11.30
C LEU A 183 -4.42 -17.91 -10.27
N ARG A 184 -4.68 -19.17 -9.87
CA ARG A 184 -3.78 -19.96 -9.01
C ARG A 184 -2.37 -19.91 -9.58
N LEU A 185 -1.40 -19.46 -8.77
CA LEU A 185 -0.03 -19.21 -9.20
C LEU A 185 0.64 -20.52 -9.66
N TYR A 186 0.73 -20.72 -10.98
CA TYR A 186 1.64 -21.70 -11.59
C TYR A 186 2.89 -21.05 -12.20
N ALA A 187 2.96 -19.72 -12.26
CA ALA A 187 4.09 -18.97 -12.83
C ALA A 187 4.59 -17.89 -11.87
N VAL A 188 5.90 -17.87 -11.62
CA VAL A 188 6.56 -16.81 -10.85
C VAL A 188 6.75 -15.60 -11.77
N ALA A 189 6.09 -14.48 -11.47
CA ALA A 189 6.39 -13.21 -12.15
C ALA A 189 7.85 -12.81 -11.83
N PRO A 190 8.69 -12.46 -12.82
CA PRO A 190 10.09 -12.08 -12.59
C PRO A 190 10.28 -10.98 -11.55
N GLU A 191 9.32 -10.05 -11.46
CA GLU A 191 9.33 -8.96 -10.49
C GLU A 191 9.14 -9.46 -9.05
N MET A 192 8.33 -10.51 -8.84
CA MET A 192 8.24 -11.17 -7.54
C MET A 192 9.57 -11.83 -7.16
N LEU A 193 10.30 -12.40 -8.13
CA LEU A 193 11.61 -13.00 -7.87
C LEU A 193 12.62 -11.98 -7.33
N THR A 194 12.57 -10.73 -7.79
CA THR A 194 13.42 -9.64 -7.24
C THR A 194 13.08 -9.35 -5.78
N CYS A 195 11.79 -9.25 -5.45
CA CYS A 195 11.34 -9.10 -4.06
C CYS A 195 11.78 -10.30 -3.20
N TRP A 196 11.59 -11.52 -3.71
CA TRP A 196 12.01 -12.74 -3.02
C TRP A 196 13.51 -12.80 -2.78
N LYS A 197 14.33 -12.43 -3.76
CA LYS A 197 15.79 -12.35 -3.61
C LYS A 197 16.17 -11.40 -2.48
N ARG A 198 15.51 -10.25 -2.36
CA ARG A 198 15.74 -9.31 -1.26
C ARG A 198 15.40 -9.92 0.10
N ILE A 199 14.26 -10.63 0.20
CA ILE A 199 13.81 -11.29 1.43
C ILE A 199 14.79 -12.40 1.86
N ILE A 200 15.23 -13.27 0.96
CA ILE A 200 16.08 -14.42 1.32
C ILE A 200 17.55 -14.07 1.58
N THR A 201 18.00 -12.87 1.18
CA THR A 201 19.36 -12.38 1.47
C THR A 201 19.52 -11.82 2.89
N ILE A 202 18.48 -11.88 3.72
CA ILE A 202 18.48 -11.34 5.07
C ILE A 202 19.11 -12.36 6.02
N PRO A 203 20.19 -12.01 6.74
CA PRO A 203 20.92 -12.94 7.60
C PRO A 203 20.04 -13.65 8.64
N GLU A 204 19.04 -12.95 9.20
CA GLU A 204 18.14 -13.47 10.23
C GLU A 204 17.14 -14.51 9.71
N LEU A 205 16.93 -14.60 8.39
CA LEU A 205 16.08 -15.60 7.73
C LEU A 205 16.88 -16.76 7.14
N GLN A 206 18.22 -16.67 7.17
CA GLN A 206 19.07 -17.80 6.84
C GLN A 206 19.12 -18.71 8.06
N ALA A 207 18.76 -19.98 7.87
CA ALA A 207 18.89 -20.97 8.93
C ALA A 207 20.36 -20.98 9.40
N PRO A 208 20.64 -21.03 10.72
CA PRO A 208 21.99 -21.31 11.18
C PRO A 208 22.40 -22.66 10.58
N GLU A 209 23.58 -22.70 9.94
CA GLU A 209 24.19 -23.93 9.43
C GLU A 209 24.32 -25.00 10.52
#